data_AF-A0A5N9HFX6-F1
#
_entry.id   AF-A0A5N9HFX6-F1
#
_cell.length_a   1.000
_cell.length_b   1.000
_cell.length_c   1.000
_cell.angle_alpha   90.00
_cell.angle_beta   90.00
_cell.angle_gamma   90.00
#
_symmetry.space_group_name_H-M   'P 1'
#
loop_
_entity.id
_entity.type
_entity.pdbx_description
1 polymer ?
#
loop_
_entity_poly.entity_id
_entity_poly.type
_entity_poly.pdbx_seq_one_letter_code
_entity_poly.pdbx_strand_id
1 'polypeptide(L)'
;MPNLVAHIGFGLDCVGLEEESLISNNLGSFLLGCCSPDVRIITKMSRDKTHFVPISNKVIGTGTHNLFKENPNLLNRKSLNSVTKSFLAGYILHLVADETWIIDMYRPFFGNRKVFPNKIIGNIMDRAMQLDMDRNTHLLHENFSDYVNELAINFEDINIDFISNQSFKEFTDTIKRVFSNTFDWGRLIFMIRRQYPDEDSKIAESLANDFINNLPNSLDDLYHQVPKSEIKAYRSNIISSWQLLIKEYLL
;
A
#
# COMPACT_ATOMS: atom_id res chain seq x y z
N MET A 1 3.52 5.63 4.29
CA MET A 1 2.90 4.38 3.83
C MET A 1 2.56 4.56 2.37
N PRO A 2 2.89 3.59 1.51
CA PRO A 2 2.55 3.62 0.09
C PRO A 2 1.08 3.97 -0.14
N ASN A 3 0.77 4.58 -1.27
CA ASN A 3 -0.61 4.89 -1.63
C ASN A 3 -1.31 3.66 -2.21
N LEU A 4 -2.64 3.72 -2.31
CA LEU A 4 -3.46 2.65 -2.90
C LEU A 4 -2.98 2.21 -4.29
N VAL A 5 -2.56 3.15 -5.16
CA VAL A 5 -2.04 2.83 -6.49
C VAL A 5 -0.77 1.98 -6.40
N ALA A 6 0.19 2.38 -5.55
CA ALA A 6 1.39 1.58 -5.30
C ALA A 6 1.08 0.17 -4.77
N HIS A 7 0.11 0.01 -3.86
CA HIS A 7 -0.30 -1.31 -3.37
C HIS A 7 -0.83 -2.22 -4.47
N ILE A 8 -1.57 -1.68 -5.42
CA ILE A 8 -2.00 -2.41 -6.61
C ILE A 8 -0.81 -2.74 -7.50
N GLY A 9 0.11 -1.80 -7.69
CA GLY A 9 1.36 -2.06 -8.40
C GLY A 9 2.13 -3.24 -7.81
N PHE A 10 2.23 -3.36 -6.49
CA PHE A 10 2.84 -4.52 -5.84
C PHE A 10 2.04 -5.81 -6.10
N GLY A 11 0.71 -5.73 -6.08
CA GLY A 11 -0.14 -6.87 -6.43
C GLY A 11 0.08 -7.34 -7.86
N LEU A 12 0.20 -6.41 -8.81
CA LEU A 12 0.45 -6.73 -10.22
C LEU A 12 1.85 -7.31 -10.44
N ASP A 13 2.86 -6.91 -9.66
CA ASP A 13 4.18 -7.56 -9.65
C ASP A 13 4.12 -9.05 -9.25
N CYS A 14 3.05 -9.48 -8.56
CA CYS A 14 2.89 -10.88 -8.14
C CYS A 14 2.27 -11.76 -9.25
N VAL A 15 1.71 -11.18 -10.31
CA VAL A 15 1.13 -11.93 -11.42
C VAL A 15 2.25 -12.64 -12.21
N GLY A 16 2.08 -13.93 -12.47
CA GLY A 16 3.10 -14.77 -13.12
C GLY A 16 4.17 -15.35 -12.19
N LEU A 17 4.08 -15.13 -10.87
CA LEU A 17 4.91 -15.84 -9.89
C LEU A 17 4.42 -17.28 -9.66
N GLU A 18 5.21 -18.10 -8.95
CA GLU A 18 4.85 -19.49 -8.61
C GLU A 18 3.47 -19.59 -7.94
N GLU A 19 3.13 -18.60 -7.12
CA GLU A 19 1.87 -18.52 -6.39
C GLU A 19 0.72 -17.91 -7.21
N GLU A 20 0.88 -17.74 -8.54
CA GLU A 20 -0.13 -17.21 -9.46
C GLU A 20 -1.48 -17.91 -9.36
N SER A 21 -1.51 -19.19 -9.00
CA SER A 21 -2.77 -19.94 -8.79
C SER A 21 -3.67 -19.35 -7.68
N LEU A 22 -3.08 -18.65 -6.70
CA LEU A 22 -3.82 -17.89 -5.69
C LEU A 22 -4.37 -16.56 -6.23
N ILE A 23 -3.89 -16.09 -7.38
CA ILE A 23 -4.19 -14.76 -7.92
C ILE A 23 -5.10 -14.89 -9.15
N SER A 24 -4.68 -15.62 -10.18
CA SER A 24 -5.23 -15.56 -11.54
C SER A 24 -6.73 -15.89 -11.63
N ASN A 25 -7.22 -16.81 -10.80
CA ASN A 25 -8.64 -17.19 -10.79
C ASN A 25 -9.54 -16.19 -10.05
N ASN A 26 -8.97 -15.31 -9.21
CA ASN A 26 -9.74 -14.32 -8.45
C ASN A 26 -8.96 -13.00 -8.33
N LEU A 27 -8.45 -12.47 -9.45
CA LEU A 27 -7.61 -11.29 -9.47
C LEU A 27 -8.28 -10.10 -8.77
N GLY A 28 -9.57 -9.88 -9.03
CA GLY A 28 -10.38 -8.88 -8.32
C GLY A 28 -10.36 -8.97 -6.80
N SER A 29 -10.51 -10.19 -6.28
CA SER A 29 -10.46 -10.46 -4.84
C SER A 29 -9.07 -10.16 -4.26
N PHE A 30 -8.02 -10.57 -4.96
CA PHE A 30 -6.64 -10.30 -4.60
C PHE A 30 -6.30 -8.80 -4.58
N LEU A 31 -6.69 -8.06 -5.63
CA LEU A 31 -6.49 -6.61 -5.71
C LEU A 31 -7.28 -5.85 -4.65
N LEU A 32 -8.50 -6.29 -4.34
CA LEU A 32 -9.25 -5.74 -3.20
C LEU A 32 -8.51 -5.98 -1.88
N GLY A 33 -7.98 -7.18 -1.68
CA GLY A 33 -7.13 -7.53 -0.54
C GLY A 33 -5.95 -6.58 -0.38
N CYS A 34 -5.24 -6.27 -1.48
CA CYS A 34 -4.10 -5.35 -1.51
C CYS A 34 -4.42 -3.93 -1.02
N CYS A 35 -5.69 -3.53 -1.02
CA CYS A 35 -6.12 -2.22 -0.54
C CYS A 35 -6.85 -2.28 0.81
N SER A 36 -7.42 -3.42 1.17
CA SER A 36 -8.44 -3.52 2.23
C SER A 36 -8.00 -3.12 3.64
N PRO A 37 -6.72 -3.24 4.07
CA PRO A 37 -6.30 -2.66 5.34
C PRO A 37 -6.54 -1.15 5.45
N ASP A 38 -6.59 -0.44 4.31
CA ASP A 38 -6.88 1.00 4.24
C ASP A 38 -8.38 1.36 4.25
N VAL A 39 -9.28 0.38 4.43
CA VAL A 39 -10.72 0.59 4.65
C VAL A 39 -11.00 1.59 5.78
N ARG A 40 -10.04 1.74 6.71
CA ARG A 40 -10.05 2.74 7.77
C ARG A 40 -10.20 4.20 7.28
N ILE A 41 -9.86 4.49 6.02
CA ILE A 41 -10.06 5.81 5.41
C ILE A 41 -11.55 6.21 5.45
N ILE A 42 -12.45 5.25 5.26
CA ILE A 42 -13.89 5.49 5.28
C ILE A 42 -14.53 5.14 6.63
N THR A 43 -14.03 4.11 7.32
CA THR A 43 -14.63 3.65 8.60
C THR A 43 -14.12 4.41 9.82
N LYS A 44 -13.05 5.19 9.69
CA LYS A 44 -12.33 5.86 10.78
C LYS A 44 -11.78 4.91 11.86
N MET A 45 -11.69 3.61 11.56
CA MET A 45 -11.07 2.63 12.46
C MET A 45 -9.62 3.00 12.78
N SER A 46 -9.14 2.60 13.96
CA SER A 46 -7.74 2.74 14.30
C SER A 46 -6.89 1.80 13.42
N ARG A 47 -5.65 2.20 13.13
CA ARG A 47 -4.79 1.45 12.20
C ARG A 47 -4.52 0.03 12.69
N ASP A 48 -4.30 -0.15 13.98
CA ASP A 48 -4.07 -1.45 14.61
C ASP A 48 -5.22 -2.44 14.39
N LYS A 49 -6.45 -1.99 14.16
CA LYS A 49 -7.60 -2.87 13.88
C LYS A 49 -7.64 -3.42 12.47
N THR A 50 -6.98 -2.77 11.52
CA THR A 50 -6.95 -3.22 10.12
C THR A 50 -5.55 -3.60 9.65
N HIS A 51 -4.51 -3.21 10.38
CA HIS A 51 -3.13 -3.59 10.08
C HIS A 51 -2.55 -4.58 11.10
N PHE A 52 -3.33 -4.88 12.15
CA PHE A 52 -2.98 -5.85 13.20
C PHE A 52 -1.66 -5.55 13.92
N VAL A 53 -1.16 -4.32 13.81
CA VAL A 53 0.12 -3.93 14.38
C VAL A 53 0.21 -2.40 14.57
N PRO A 54 0.85 -1.91 15.66
CA PRO A 54 1.13 -0.49 15.81
C PRO A 54 2.22 0.02 14.84
N ILE A 55 2.22 1.32 14.55
CA ILE A 55 3.25 2.00 13.72
C ILE A 55 4.67 1.85 14.30
N SER A 56 4.80 1.61 15.60
CA SER A 56 6.07 1.37 16.28
C SER A 56 6.69 0.00 15.96
N ASN A 57 5.98 -0.87 15.23
CA ASN A 57 6.47 -2.19 14.83
C ASN A 57 7.85 -2.14 14.16
N LYS A 58 8.70 -3.12 14.43
CA LYS A 58 10.06 -3.23 13.89
C LYS A 58 10.31 -4.54 13.15
N VAL A 59 9.31 -5.40 13.01
CA VAL A 59 9.47 -6.74 12.44
C VAL A 59 8.45 -6.95 11.32
N ILE A 60 8.95 -7.19 10.11
CA ILE A 60 8.13 -7.52 8.94
C ILE A 60 7.44 -8.87 9.18
N GLY A 61 6.16 -8.96 8.83
CA GLY A 61 5.27 -10.10 9.05
C GLY A 61 4.47 -10.06 10.35
N THR A 62 4.69 -9.07 11.23
CA THR A 62 4.01 -9.02 12.54
C THR A 62 2.51 -8.82 12.39
N GLY A 63 2.07 -7.93 11.50
CA GLY A 63 0.67 -7.72 11.17
C GLY A 63 0.02 -9.00 10.64
N THR A 64 0.69 -9.74 9.75
CA THR A 64 0.19 -11.02 9.26
C THR A 64 0.05 -12.05 10.38
N HIS A 65 1.07 -12.20 11.22
CA HIS A 65 1.00 -13.12 12.36
C HIS A 65 -0.18 -12.78 13.29
N ASN A 66 -0.36 -11.50 13.60
CA ASN A 66 -1.44 -11.04 14.46
C ASN A 66 -2.81 -11.18 13.81
N LEU A 67 -2.94 -10.97 12.48
CA LEU A 67 -4.18 -11.23 11.73
C LEU A 67 -4.68 -12.65 11.98
N PHE A 68 -3.82 -13.66 11.78
CA PHE A 68 -4.21 -15.06 11.98
C PHE A 68 -4.36 -15.45 13.45
N LYS A 69 -3.60 -14.81 14.35
CA LYS A 69 -3.76 -15.00 15.80
C LYS A 69 -5.11 -14.49 16.30
N GLU A 70 -5.55 -13.33 15.82
CA GLU A 70 -6.83 -12.72 16.19
C GLU A 70 -8.03 -13.36 15.46
N ASN A 71 -7.79 -14.01 14.31
CA ASN A 71 -8.82 -14.68 13.50
C ASN A 71 -8.45 -16.17 13.27
N PRO A 72 -8.48 -17.00 14.32
CA PRO A 72 -8.00 -18.39 14.24
C PRO A 72 -8.81 -19.29 13.30
N ASN A 73 -10.04 -18.90 12.96
CA ASN A 73 -10.85 -19.56 11.91
C ASN A 73 -10.16 -19.54 10.54
N LEU A 74 -9.33 -18.52 10.26
CA LEU A 74 -8.59 -18.41 9.01
C LEU A 74 -7.40 -19.37 8.91
N LEU A 75 -6.95 -19.97 10.02
CA LEU A 75 -5.87 -20.96 10.01
C LEU A 75 -6.29 -22.31 9.38
N ASN A 76 -7.59 -22.58 9.29
CA ASN A 76 -8.08 -23.80 8.63
C ASN A 76 -8.07 -23.63 7.09
N ARG A 77 -6.88 -23.76 6.50
CA ARG A 77 -6.65 -23.56 5.05
C ARG A 77 -7.56 -24.39 4.15
N LYS A 78 -8.05 -25.54 4.62
CA LYS A 78 -8.94 -26.44 3.85
C LYS A 78 -10.38 -25.95 3.80
N SER A 79 -10.82 -25.14 4.76
CA SER A 79 -12.18 -24.57 4.76
C SER A 79 -12.28 -23.23 4.04
N LEU A 80 -11.15 -22.58 3.73
CA LEU A 80 -11.15 -21.33 2.97
C LEU A 80 -11.43 -21.61 1.49
N ASN A 81 -12.45 -20.94 0.94
CA ASN A 81 -12.70 -20.94 -0.51
C ASN A 81 -11.57 -20.18 -1.25
N SER A 82 -11.49 -20.37 -2.57
CA SER A 82 -10.45 -19.75 -3.40
C SER A 82 -10.52 -18.22 -3.36
N VAL A 83 -11.72 -17.63 -3.40
CA VAL A 83 -11.95 -16.18 -3.33
C VAL A 83 -11.34 -15.57 -2.07
N THR A 84 -11.59 -16.17 -0.90
CA THR A 84 -11.08 -15.74 0.40
C THR A 84 -9.57 -15.92 0.48
N LYS A 85 -9.01 -17.02 -0.06
CA LYS A 85 -7.56 -17.19 -0.12
C LYS A 85 -6.88 -16.11 -0.95
N SER A 86 -7.44 -15.80 -2.12
CA SER A 86 -6.95 -14.70 -2.97
C SER A 86 -7.03 -13.36 -2.25
N PHE A 87 -8.15 -13.08 -1.57
CA PHE A 87 -8.30 -11.88 -0.75
C PHE A 87 -7.22 -11.78 0.32
N LEU A 88 -7.04 -12.84 1.12
CA LEU A 88 -6.06 -12.86 2.20
C LEU A 88 -4.63 -12.76 1.67
N ALA A 89 -4.32 -13.36 0.52
CA ALA A 89 -3.01 -13.20 -0.11
C ALA A 89 -2.74 -11.72 -0.43
N GLY A 90 -3.71 -10.99 -0.98
CA GLY A 90 -3.59 -9.55 -1.21
C GLY A 90 -3.49 -8.75 0.10
N TYR A 91 -4.27 -9.13 1.11
CA TYR A 91 -4.24 -8.49 2.43
C TYR A 91 -2.86 -8.60 3.08
N ILE A 92 -2.27 -9.80 3.06
CA ILE A 92 -0.91 -10.07 3.54
C ILE A 92 0.10 -9.21 2.79
N LEU A 93 -0.02 -9.09 1.47
CA LEU A 93 0.88 -8.26 0.65
C LEU A 93 0.84 -6.79 1.09
N HIS A 94 -0.34 -6.26 1.37
CA HIS A 94 -0.48 -4.92 1.91
C HIS A 94 0.24 -4.76 3.24
N LEU A 95 -0.03 -5.66 4.21
CA LEU A 95 0.57 -5.58 5.55
C LEU A 95 2.10 -5.59 5.47
N VAL A 96 2.65 -6.48 4.65
CA VAL A 96 4.09 -6.58 4.39
C VAL A 96 4.61 -5.29 3.77
N ALA A 97 3.97 -4.77 2.70
CA ALA A 97 4.40 -3.54 2.05
C ALA A 97 4.49 -2.37 3.03
N ASP A 98 3.49 -2.24 3.89
CA ASP A 98 3.42 -1.17 4.88
C ASP A 98 4.52 -1.29 5.95
N GLU A 99 4.73 -2.49 6.48
CA GLU A 99 5.79 -2.75 7.46
C GLU A 99 7.18 -2.56 6.87
N THR A 100 7.42 -3.10 5.67
CA THR A 100 8.68 -2.95 4.95
C THR A 100 8.94 -1.47 4.64
N TRP A 101 7.92 -0.68 4.26
CA TRP A 101 8.09 0.76 4.03
C TRP A 101 8.57 1.46 5.30
N ILE A 102 7.99 1.16 6.45
CA ILE A 102 8.40 1.77 7.72
C ILE A 102 9.86 1.43 8.04
N ILE A 103 10.22 0.16 7.90
CA ILE A 103 11.48 -0.40 8.39
C ILE A 103 12.63 -0.08 7.44
N ASP A 104 12.43 -0.27 6.13
CA ASP A 104 13.49 -0.19 5.12
C ASP A 104 13.55 1.19 4.46
N MET A 105 12.44 1.93 4.39
CA MET A 105 12.38 3.22 3.66
C MET A 105 12.23 4.42 4.59
N TYR A 106 11.15 4.49 5.37
CA TYR A 106 10.81 5.66 6.16
C TYR A 106 11.86 5.91 7.26
N ARG A 107 12.12 4.94 8.13
CA ARG A 107 13.03 5.16 9.27
C ARG A 107 14.49 5.40 8.85
N PRO A 108 15.06 4.67 7.86
CA PRO A 108 16.45 4.87 7.47
C PRO A 108 16.70 6.20 6.74
N PHE A 109 15.71 6.68 5.98
CA PHE A 109 15.84 7.87 5.14
C PHE A 109 14.97 9.03 5.63
N PHE A 110 13.66 9.01 5.36
CA PHE A 110 12.75 10.16 5.55
C PHE A 110 12.56 10.60 7.01
N GLY A 111 12.55 9.64 7.92
CA GLY A 111 12.51 9.83 9.37
C GLY A 111 13.88 10.11 9.99
N ASN A 112 14.97 9.92 9.24
CA ASN A 112 16.33 10.07 9.72
C ASN A 112 16.83 11.50 9.55
N ARG A 113 17.07 12.19 10.67
CA ARG A 113 17.53 13.58 10.67
C ARG A 113 18.98 13.77 10.22
N LYS A 114 19.73 12.69 10.04
CA LYS A 114 21.05 12.73 9.38
C LYS A 114 20.95 12.79 7.86
N VAL A 115 19.85 12.28 7.28
CA VAL A 115 19.56 12.34 5.83
C VAL A 115 18.77 13.61 5.52
N PHE A 116 17.64 13.79 6.19
CA PHE A 116 16.81 15.00 6.08
C PHE A 116 16.76 15.74 7.42
N PRO A 117 17.63 16.75 7.64
CA PRO A 117 17.67 17.50 8.89
C PRO A 117 16.33 18.15 9.25
N ASN A 118 15.60 18.65 8.25
CA ASN A 118 14.27 19.21 8.43
C ASN A 118 13.20 18.11 8.30
N LYS A 119 12.38 17.95 9.34
CA LYS A 119 11.28 16.96 9.39
C LYS A 119 10.24 17.18 8.30
N ILE A 120 9.88 18.42 7.98
CA ILE A 120 8.89 18.74 6.96
C ILE A 120 9.41 18.31 5.59
N ILE A 121 10.66 18.66 5.26
CA ILE A 121 11.30 18.25 4.01
C ILE A 121 11.34 16.73 3.90
N GLY A 122 11.82 16.02 4.95
CA GLY A 122 11.86 14.55 4.92
C GLY A 122 10.49 13.91 4.67
N ASN A 123 9.42 14.46 5.25
CA ASN A 123 8.05 13.99 5.01
C ASN A 123 7.52 14.36 3.62
N ILE A 124 7.90 15.51 3.05
CA ILE A 124 7.57 15.85 1.65
C ILE A 124 8.25 14.87 0.70
N MET A 125 9.52 14.56 0.94
CA MET A 125 10.29 13.62 0.13
C MET A 125 9.72 12.19 0.22
N ASP A 126 9.25 11.76 1.39
CA ASP A 126 8.50 10.50 1.57
C ASP A 126 7.25 10.46 0.68
N ARG A 127 6.45 11.54 0.67
CA ARG A 127 5.23 11.62 -0.15
C ARG A 127 5.53 11.73 -1.63
N ALA A 128 6.56 12.47 -2.01
CA ALA A 128 7.00 12.59 -3.39
C ALA A 128 7.46 11.24 -3.94
N MET A 129 8.23 10.47 -3.15
CA MET A 129 8.64 9.12 -3.54
C MET A 129 7.44 8.16 -3.69
N GLN A 130 6.46 8.23 -2.79
CA GLN A 130 5.23 7.44 -2.92
C GLN A 130 4.44 7.81 -4.18
N LEU A 131 4.39 9.09 -4.55
CA LEU A 131 3.76 9.53 -5.80
C LEU A 131 4.56 9.12 -7.04
N ASP A 132 5.88 9.10 -7.00
CA ASP A 132 6.64 8.56 -8.14
C ASP A 132 6.41 7.05 -8.30
N MET A 133 6.22 6.28 -7.21
CA MET A 133 5.78 4.89 -7.30
C MET A 133 4.39 4.76 -7.95
N ASP A 134 3.44 5.64 -7.61
CA ASP A 134 2.13 5.69 -8.27
C ASP A 134 2.31 5.99 -9.78
N ARG A 135 3.14 6.99 -10.12
CA ARG A 135 3.46 7.36 -11.51
C ARG A 135 4.02 6.17 -12.29
N ASN A 136 5.01 5.48 -11.73
CA ASN A 136 5.61 4.30 -12.37
C ASN A 136 4.60 3.16 -12.55
N THR A 137 3.67 2.99 -11.61
CA THR A 137 2.59 1.99 -11.73
C THR A 137 1.69 2.31 -12.92
N HIS A 138 1.26 3.57 -13.08
CA HIS A 138 0.49 4.00 -14.25
C HIS A 138 1.27 3.84 -15.57
N LEU A 139 2.58 4.05 -15.57
CA LEU A 139 3.42 3.89 -16.77
C LEU A 139 3.63 2.42 -17.16
N LEU A 140 3.75 1.52 -16.19
CA LEU A 140 3.91 0.08 -16.44
C LEU A 140 2.59 -0.58 -16.85
N HIS A 141 1.46 -0.01 -16.43
CA HIS A 141 0.11 -0.50 -16.71
C HIS A 141 -0.69 0.58 -17.44
N GLU A 142 -0.43 0.75 -18.75
CA GLU A 142 -1.04 1.80 -19.58
C GLU A 142 -2.58 1.87 -19.49
N ASN A 143 -3.23 0.73 -19.22
CA ASN A 143 -4.67 0.63 -18.99
C ASN A 143 -5.03 0.35 -17.52
N PHE A 144 -4.40 1.05 -16.57
CA PHE A 144 -4.65 0.88 -15.13
C PHE A 144 -6.14 0.98 -14.75
N SER A 145 -6.91 1.78 -15.49
CA SER A 145 -8.37 1.90 -15.32
C SER A 145 -9.14 0.62 -15.59
N ASP A 146 -8.61 -0.30 -16.40
CA ASP A 146 -9.31 -1.53 -16.79
C ASP A 146 -9.46 -2.49 -15.61
N TYR A 147 -8.57 -2.41 -14.62
CA TYR A 147 -8.66 -3.18 -13.38
C TYR A 147 -9.90 -2.82 -12.53
N VAL A 148 -10.64 -1.75 -12.85
CA VAL A 148 -11.94 -1.47 -12.25
C VAL A 148 -12.94 -2.61 -12.49
N ASN A 149 -12.85 -3.27 -13.65
CA ASN A 149 -13.73 -4.38 -14.00
C ASN A 149 -13.45 -5.62 -13.15
N GLU A 150 -12.19 -5.85 -12.79
CA GLU A 150 -11.79 -6.93 -11.88
C GLU A 150 -12.43 -6.77 -10.49
N LEU A 151 -12.68 -5.53 -10.05
CA LEU A 151 -13.31 -5.24 -8.76
C LEU A 151 -14.83 -5.48 -8.75
N ALA A 152 -15.42 -6.07 -9.79
CA ALA A 152 -16.82 -6.50 -9.83
C ALA A 152 -17.01 -7.86 -9.12
N ILE A 153 -16.62 -7.92 -7.85
CA ILE A 153 -16.69 -9.15 -7.04
C ILE A 153 -17.95 -9.21 -6.18
N ASN A 154 -18.38 -10.42 -5.86
CA ASN A 154 -19.41 -10.64 -4.84
C ASN A 154 -18.75 -10.69 -3.45
N PHE A 155 -19.00 -9.68 -2.62
CA PHE A 155 -18.39 -9.57 -1.30
C PHE A 155 -18.81 -10.71 -0.35
N GLU A 156 -19.95 -11.34 -0.59
CA GLU A 156 -20.42 -12.49 0.21
C GLU A 156 -19.53 -13.73 0.07
N ASP A 157 -18.71 -13.80 -0.98
CA ASP A 157 -17.78 -14.91 -1.19
C ASP A 157 -16.46 -14.74 -0.41
N ILE A 158 -16.23 -13.55 0.19
CA ILE A 158 -15.09 -13.26 1.06
C ILE A 158 -15.47 -13.56 2.51
N ASN A 159 -15.02 -14.71 3.02
CA ASN A 159 -15.37 -15.22 4.34
C ASN A 159 -14.42 -14.67 5.43
N ILE A 160 -14.60 -13.41 5.81
CA ILE A 160 -13.90 -12.78 6.95
C ILE A 160 -14.88 -12.02 7.85
N ASP A 161 -14.52 -11.86 9.13
CA ASP A 161 -15.40 -11.25 10.13
C ASP A 161 -14.95 -9.84 10.57
N PHE A 162 -13.74 -9.41 10.18
CA PHE A 162 -13.14 -8.15 10.64
C PHE A 162 -13.37 -6.94 9.72
N ILE A 163 -13.99 -7.13 8.54
CA ILE A 163 -14.49 -6.06 7.66
C ILE A 163 -15.91 -6.42 7.24
N SER A 164 -16.86 -5.50 7.43
CA SER A 164 -18.25 -5.73 7.02
C SER A 164 -18.44 -5.60 5.50
N ASN A 165 -19.42 -6.31 4.94
CA ASN A 165 -19.79 -6.18 3.52
C ASN A 165 -20.17 -4.74 3.13
N GLN A 166 -20.78 -3.99 4.05
CA GLN A 166 -21.07 -2.57 3.83
C GLN A 166 -19.77 -1.76 3.66
N SER A 167 -18.78 -1.98 4.53
CA SER A 167 -17.48 -1.34 4.43
C SER A 167 -16.73 -1.74 3.16
N PHE A 168 -16.81 -3.01 2.74
CA PHE A 168 -16.24 -3.45 1.47
C PHE A 168 -16.83 -2.72 0.28
N LYS A 169 -18.16 -2.59 0.23
CA LYS A 169 -18.86 -1.89 -0.86
C LYS A 169 -18.41 -0.43 -0.96
N GLU A 170 -18.51 0.31 0.15
CA GLU A 170 -18.12 1.72 0.21
C GLU A 170 -16.62 1.93 -0.12
N PHE A 171 -15.77 1.01 0.32
CA PHE A 171 -14.34 1.11 0.08
C PHE A 171 -13.98 0.74 -1.37
N THR A 172 -14.66 -0.26 -1.95
CA THR A 172 -14.50 -0.61 -3.36
C THR A 172 -14.85 0.56 -4.26
N ASP A 173 -15.91 1.33 -3.96
CA ASP A 173 -16.22 2.56 -4.69
C ASP A 173 -15.10 3.60 -4.58
N THR A 174 -14.40 3.65 -3.44
CA THR A 174 -13.23 4.51 -3.26
C THR A 174 -12.04 4.03 -4.09
N ILE A 175 -11.76 2.73 -4.12
CA ILE A 175 -10.69 2.13 -4.95
C ILE A 175 -10.97 2.39 -6.43
N LYS A 176 -12.20 2.16 -6.90
CA LYS A 176 -12.60 2.38 -8.30
C LYS A 176 -12.35 3.83 -8.73
N ARG A 177 -12.70 4.81 -7.88
CA ARG A 177 -12.36 6.22 -8.15
C ARG A 177 -10.86 6.47 -8.27
N VAL A 178 -10.05 5.82 -7.42
CA VAL A 178 -8.59 5.93 -7.49
C VAL A 178 -8.07 5.35 -8.81
N PHE A 179 -8.61 4.23 -9.28
CA PHE A 179 -8.17 3.57 -10.52
C PHE A 179 -8.56 4.37 -11.76
N SER A 180 -9.69 5.06 -11.73
CA SER A 180 -10.16 5.90 -12.84
C SER A 180 -9.41 7.23 -12.96
N ASN A 181 -8.62 7.63 -11.96
CA ASN A 181 -7.89 8.88 -11.99
C ASN A 181 -6.57 8.74 -12.76
N THR A 182 -6.23 9.76 -13.54
CA THR A 182 -4.89 9.89 -14.11
C THR A 182 -3.90 10.34 -13.03
N PHE A 183 -2.62 10.02 -13.23
CA PHE A 183 -1.56 10.50 -12.36
C PHE A 183 -1.44 12.03 -12.42
N ASP A 184 -1.24 12.67 -11.27
CA ASP A 184 -1.04 14.11 -11.12
C ASP A 184 -0.10 14.41 -9.93
N TRP A 185 0.94 15.21 -10.17
CA TRP A 185 1.85 15.69 -9.13
C TRP A 185 1.17 16.68 -8.16
N GLY A 186 0.10 17.35 -8.58
CA GLY A 186 -0.73 18.20 -7.70
C GLY A 186 -1.28 17.46 -6.47
N ARG A 187 -1.41 16.12 -6.55
CA ARG A 187 -1.75 15.24 -5.41
C ARG A 187 -0.82 15.41 -4.22
N LEU A 188 0.44 15.80 -4.44
CA LEU A 188 1.41 16.04 -3.35
C LEU A 188 0.90 17.12 -2.40
N ILE A 189 0.33 18.21 -2.92
CA ILE A 189 -0.20 19.30 -2.10
C ILE A 189 -1.33 18.82 -1.20
N PHE A 190 -2.25 18.00 -1.72
CA PHE A 190 -3.35 17.43 -0.94
C PHE A 190 -2.84 16.49 0.16
N MET A 191 -1.83 15.67 -0.12
CA MET A 191 -1.22 14.77 0.85
C MET A 191 -0.55 15.56 1.99
N ILE A 192 0.12 16.66 1.67
CA ILE A 192 0.80 17.53 2.64
C ILE A 192 -0.20 18.30 3.51
N ARG A 193 -1.25 18.88 2.92
CA ARG A 193 -2.34 19.54 3.67
C ARG A 193 -2.95 18.65 4.73
N ARG A 194 -3.18 17.39 4.38
CA ARG A 194 -3.73 16.41 5.33
C ARG A 194 -2.74 16.05 6.45
N GLN A 195 -1.44 16.11 6.18
CA GLN A 195 -0.40 15.77 7.15
C GLN A 195 -0.04 16.93 8.08
N TYR A 196 -0.22 18.17 7.64
CA TYR A 196 0.04 19.39 8.40
C TYR A 196 -1.19 20.31 8.32
N PRO A 197 -2.16 20.18 9.24
CA PRO A 197 -3.39 20.99 9.20
C PRO A 197 -3.22 22.40 9.79
N ASP A 198 -2.12 22.66 10.52
CA ASP A 198 -1.97 23.85 11.37
C ASP A 198 -0.95 24.86 10.79
N GLU A 199 -0.27 25.65 11.63
CA GLU A 199 0.66 26.72 11.22
C GLU A 199 1.78 26.26 10.27
N ASP A 200 2.23 25.00 10.41
CA ASP A 200 3.21 24.36 9.52
C ASP A 200 2.68 24.13 8.09
N SER A 201 1.36 24.19 7.87
CA SER A 201 0.71 23.87 6.59
C SER A 201 1.21 24.78 5.47
N LYS A 202 1.30 26.09 5.71
CA LYS A 202 1.74 27.06 4.68
C LYS A 202 3.19 26.81 4.25
N ILE A 203 4.06 26.50 5.20
CA ILE A 203 5.47 26.20 4.93
C ILE A 203 5.57 24.89 4.15
N ALA A 204 4.88 23.85 4.60
CA ALA A 204 4.90 22.56 3.94
C ALA A 204 4.31 22.62 2.52
N GLU A 205 3.23 23.36 2.31
CA GLU A 205 2.66 23.62 0.99
C GLU A 205 3.62 24.38 0.08
N SER A 206 4.28 25.43 0.58
CA SER A 206 5.28 26.17 -0.21
C SER A 206 6.39 25.25 -0.68
N LEU A 207 6.98 24.48 0.24
CA LEU A 207 8.06 23.53 -0.08
C LEU A 207 7.60 22.44 -1.05
N ALA A 208 6.36 21.97 -0.95
CA ALA A 208 5.81 20.99 -1.87
C ALA A 208 5.56 21.59 -3.26
N ASN A 209 5.11 22.86 -3.35
CA ASN A 209 5.01 23.57 -4.62
C ASN A 209 6.38 23.79 -5.25
N ASP A 210 7.39 24.17 -4.46
CA ASP A 210 8.77 24.31 -4.95
C ASP A 210 9.30 22.99 -5.53
N PHE A 211 9.02 21.87 -4.86
CA PHE A 211 9.35 20.55 -5.36
C PHE A 211 8.73 20.31 -6.75
N ILE A 212 7.42 20.55 -6.91
CA ILE A 212 6.69 20.34 -8.17
C ILE A 212 7.20 21.27 -9.28
N ASN A 213 7.39 22.55 -8.97
CA ASN A 213 7.81 23.57 -9.94
C ASN A 213 9.22 23.33 -10.49
N ASN A 214 10.06 22.60 -9.76
CA ASN A 214 11.42 22.26 -10.14
C ASN A 214 11.57 20.82 -10.67
N LEU A 215 10.49 20.15 -11.04
CA LEU A 215 10.57 18.88 -11.75
C LEU A 215 11.21 19.06 -13.15
N PRO A 216 12.07 18.14 -13.62
CA PRO A 216 12.43 16.85 -13.00
C PRO A 216 13.56 16.92 -11.96
N ASN A 217 14.28 18.04 -11.84
CA ASN A 217 15.47 18.15 -10.97
C ASN A 217 15.19 17.75 -9.52
N SER A 218 14.02 18.11 -8.98
CA SER A 218 13.63 17.71 -7.62
C SER A 218 13.57 16.18 -7.41
N LEU A 219 13.24 15.41 -8.46
CA LEU A 219 13.30 13.94 -8.41
C LEU A 219 14.75 13.45 -8.45
N ASP A 220 15.60 14.08 -9.25
CA ASP A 220 17.02 13.72 -9.30
C ASP A 220 17.69 13.98 -7.94
N ASP A 221 17.36 15.09 -7.28
CA ASP A 221 17.83 15.41 -5.93
C ASP A 221 17.31 14.41 -4.87
N LEU A 222 16.04 13.99 -5.00
CA LEU A 222 15.46 12.94 -4.17
C LEU A 222 16.23 11.62 -4.36
N TYR A 223 16.50 11.23 -5.59
CA TYR A 223 17.19 9.97 -5.89
C TYR A 223 18.69 10.00 -5.60
N HIS A 224 19.31 11.16 -5.50
CA HIS A 224 20.66 11.28 -4.95
C HIS A 224 20.70 10.94 -3.46
N GLN A 225 19.67 11.31 -2.70
CA GLN A 225 19.59 11.04 -1.26
C GLN A 225 19.05 9.65 -0.95
N VAL A 226 18.08 9.17 -1.74
CA VAL A 226 17.46 7.85 -1.60
C VAL A 226 17.52 7.14 -2.95
N PRO A 227 18.58 6.38 -3.23
CA PRO A 227 18.83 5.79 -4.54
C PRO A 227 17.69 4.90 -5.04
N LYS A 228 17.50 4.85 -6.37
CA LYS A 228 16.52 3.95 -7.01
C LYS A 228 16.76 2.46 -6.68
N SER A 229 17.98 2.08 -6.31
CA SER A 229 18.28 0.74 -5.81
C SER A 229 17.53 0.40 -4.53
N GLU A 230 17.30 1.37 -3.64
CA GLU A 230 16.54 1.17 -2.40
C GLU A 230 15.08 0.87 -2.68
N ILE A 231 14.46 1.55 -3.67
CA ILE A 231 13.10 1.22 -4.11
C ILE A 231 13.02 -0.18 -4.72
N LYS A 232 14.04 -0.59 -5.50
CA LYS A 232 14.10 -1.95 -6.05
C LYS A 232 14.23 -2.98 -4.93
N ALA A 233 15.14 -2.76 -3.98
CA ALA A 233 15.33 -3.64 -2.83
C ALA A 233 14.06 -3.73 -1.98
N TYR A 234 13.40 -2.59 -1.72
CA TYR A 234 12.10 -2.52 -1.06
C TYR A 234 11.05 -3.41 -1.75
N ARG A 235 10.85 -3.27 -3.07
CA ARG A 235 9.90 -4.13 -3.82
C ARG A 235 10.29 -5.61 -3.73
N SER A 236 11.56 -5.95 -3.89
CA SER A 236 12.03 -7.34 -3.77
C SER A 236 11.81 -7.92 -2.37
N ASN A 237 12.01 -7.13 -1.32
CA ASN A 237 11.79 -7.53 0.08
C ASN A 237 10.31 -7.78 0.36
N ILE A 238 9.41 -6.97 -0.21
CA ILE A 238 7.96 -7.18 -0.12
C ILE A 238 7.58 -8.54 -0.68
N ILE A 239 7.96 -8.81 -1.93
CA ILE A 239 7.59 -10.04 -2.63
C ILE A 239 8.15 -11.25 -1.89
N SER A 240 9.43 -11.20 -1.50
CA SER A 240 10.08 -12.31 -0.78
C SER A 240 9.39 -12.60 0.55
N SER A 241 9.07 -11.57 1.33
CA SER A 241 8.39 -11.71 2.62
C SER A 241 6.94 -12.19 2.45
N TRP A 242 6.25 -11.68 1.44
CA TRP A 242 4.90 -12.11 1.08
C TRP A 242 4.87 -13.60 0.70
N GLN A 243 5.78 -14.06 -0.14
CA GLN A 243 5.88 -15.47 -0.54
C GLN A 243 6.09 -16.42 0.65
N LEU A 244 6.93 -16.02 1.61
CA LEU A 244 7.12 -16.79 2.84
C LEU A 244 5.82 -16.89 3.65
N LEU A 245 5.11 -15.77 3.80
CA LEU A 245 3.89 -15.71 4.61
C LEU A 245 2.70 -16.42 3.95
N ILE A 246 2.52 -16.33 2.62
CA ILE A 246 1.47 -17.08 1.94
C ILE A 246 1.75 -18.60 2.00
N LYS A 247 3.02 -19.02 1.89
CA LYS A 247 3.45 -20.41 2.09
C LYS A 247 3.19 -20.88 3.52
N GLU A 248 3.35 -20.00 4.50
CA GLU A 248 3.08 -20.32 5.90
C GLU A 248 1.58 -20.37 6.21
N TYR A 249 0.76 -19.48 5.64
CA TYR A 249 -0.61 -19.30 6.11
C TYR A 249 -1.71 -19.78 5.16
N LEU A 250 -1.46 -19.83 3.84
CA LEU A 250 -2.50 -20.05 2.84
C LEU A 250 -2.31 -21.32 1.99
N LEU A 251 -1.07 -21.76 1.81
CA LEU A 251 -0.68 -22.99 1.10
C LEU A 251 -0.37 -24.11 2.10
#